data_AF-A0A8C9AIQ6-F1
#
_entry.id   AF-A0A8C9AIQ6-F1
#
_cell.length_a   1.000
_cell.length_b   1.000
_cell.length_c   1.000
_cell.angle_alpha   90.00
_cell.angle_beta   90.00
_cell.angle_gamma   90.00
#
_symmetry.space_group_name_H-M   'P 1'
#
loop_
_entity.id
_entity.type
_entity.pdbx_description
1 polymer ?
#
loop_
_entity_poly.entity_id
_entity_poly.type
_entity_poly.pdbx_seq_one_letter_code
_entity_poly.pdbx_strand_id
1 'polypeptide(L)'
;EYATVRFSGIVPPVAGCWLGVEWDNPERGKHDGSHEGTVYFKCRHPTGGSFIRPNKVNFGIDFLTAVKNRYVLEDGPEEDGKEQVVIIGSRPVETIGFDSVVKQQSQLSKLQDISLRNCAVSCAGEKGGIAKACPNIRKVDLSKNLLSSWDEVIHIADQLRHLEDLNLSENKLRCPSGSAPLTGAFSALKVLVLNRTGITWAEVLRCASACPVLEELYLESNDIVISESGHLSTS
;
A
#
# COMPACT_ATOMS: atom_id res chain seq x y z
N GLU A 1 11.62 -9.42 -5.54
CA GLU A 1 10.41 -10.11 -6.02
C GLU A 1 9.36 -10.14 -4.92
N TYR A 2 8.10 -10.13 -5.29
CA TYR A 2 6.95 -10.08 -4.38
C TYR A 2 6.30 -11.45 -4.22
N ALA A 3 5.67 -11.65 -3.07
CA ALA A 3 4.93 -12.86 -2.75
C ALA A 3 3.80 -12.55 -1.78
N THR A 4 2.78 -13.41 -1.79
CA THR A 4 1.68 -13.39 -0.82
C THR A 4 1.94 -14.44 0.26
N VAL A 5 1.88 -14.04 1.54
CA VAL A 5 1.93 -15.00 2.65
C VAL A 5 0.63 -15.80 2.69
N ARG A 6 0.75 -17.12 2.63
CA ARG A 6 -0.37 -18.08 2.65
C ARG A 6 -0.42 -18.93 3.92
N PHE A 7 0.72 -19.09 4.60
CA PHE A 7 0.84 -19.87 5.84
C PHE A 7 1.88 -19.23 6.76
N SER A 8 1.64 -19.29 8.06
CA SER A 8 2.61 -18.96 9.11
C SER A 8 2.52 -19.99 10.21
N GLY A 9 3.62 -20.69 10.49
CA GLY A 9 3.61 -21.75 11.49
C GLY A 9 4.81 -22.69 11.39
N ILE A 10 4.71 -23.83 12.07
CA ILE A 10 5.75 -24.87 12.11
C ILE A 10 5.54 -25.83 10.95
N VAL A 11 6.63 -26.30 10.33
CA VAL A 11 6.61 -27.24 9.20
C VAL A 11 7.49 -28.45 9.57
N PRO A 12 6.96 -29.45 10.30
CA PRO A 12 7.73 -30.63 10.66
C PRO A 12 8.33 -31.36 9.43
N PRO A 13 9.51 -31.99 9.59
CA PRO A 13 10.34 -32.06 10.80
C PRO A 13 11.20 -30.81 11.03
N VAL A 14 11.07 -29.78 10.20
CA VAL A 14 11.95 -28.62 10.20
C VAL A 14 11.58 -27.65 11.34
N ALA A 15 12.50 -27.49 12.29
CA ALA A 15 12.26 -26.69 13.48
C ALA A 15 12.08 -25.18 13.19
N GLY A 16 11.34 -24.52 14.10
CA GLY A 16 11.07 -23.09 14.09
C GLY A 16 9.90 -22.65 13.21
N CYS A 17 9.55 -21.38 13.28
CA CYS A 17 8.50 -20.78 12.46
C CYS A 17 8.96 -20.60 11.00
N TRP A 18 8.04 -20.84 10.09
CA TRP A 18 8.17 -20.68 8.64
C TRP A 18 7.00 -19.90 8.09
N LEU A 19 7.26 -19.15 7.03
CA LEU A 19 6.24 -18.54 6.21
C LEU A 19 6.12 -19.34 4.93
N GLY A 20 4.93 -19.88 4.68
CA GLY A 20 4.55 -20.38 3.36
C GLY A 20 4.12 -19.19 2.51
N VAL A 21 4.83 -18.94 1.43
CA VAL A 21 4.55 -17.85 0.50
C VAL A 21 4.24 -18.38 -0.88
N GLU A 22 3.35 -17.70 -1.58
CA GLU A 22 3.11 -17.88 -3.01
C GLU A 22 3.69 -16.69 -3.77
N TRP A 23 4.66 -16.94 -4.64
CA TRP A 23 5.33 -15.92 -5.43
C TRP A 23 4.41 -15.35 -6.51
N ASP A 24 4.61 -14.08 -6.82
CA ASP A 24 3.94 -13.42 -7.94
C ASP A 24 4.43 -13.99 -9.27
N ASN A 25 5.74 -14.26 -9.36
CA ASN A 25 6.34 -15.03 -10.44
C ASN A 25 6.41 -16.53 -10.04
N PRO A 26 5.65 -17.44 -10.67
CA PRO A 26 5.64 -18.86 -10.31
C PRO A 26 6.97 -19.57 -10.56
N GLU A 27 7.87 -19.04 -11.39
CA GLU A 27 9.20 -19.62 -11.65
C GLU A 27 10.15 -19.48 -10.45
N ARG A 28 9.88 -18.52 -9.54
CA ARG A 28 10.70 -18.31 -8.34
C ARG A 28 10.46 -19.37 -7.27
N GLY A 29 9.28 -19.98 -7.26
CA GLY A 29 8.92 -20.95 -6.23
C GLY A 29 9.52 -22.33 -6.48
N LYS A 30 9.11 -23.28 -5.63
CA LYS A 30 9.68 -24.63 -5.57
C LYS A 30 8.63 -25.73 -5.49
N HIS A 31 7.45 -25.44 -4.93
CA HIS A 31 6.43 -26.44 -4.63
C HIS A 31 5.02 -25.83 -4.68
N ASP A 32 4.00 -26.64 -4.49
CA ASP A 32 2.57 -26.26 -4.55
C ASP A 32 2.00 -25.80 -3.21
N GLY A 33 2.82 -25.86 -2.15
CA GLY A 33 2.46 -25.54 -0.76
C GLY A 33 2.44 -26.76 0.17
N SER A 34 2.84 -27.93 -0.35
CA SER A 34 3.10 -29.13 0.43
C SER A 34 4.57 -29.28 0.86
N HIS A 35 4.79 -30.00 1.96
CA HIS A 35 6.10 -30.47 2.42
C HIS A 35 5.93 -31.85 3.07
N GLU A 36 6.75 -32.83 2.69
CA GLU A 36 6.74 -34.20 3.25
C GLU A 36 5.33 -34.83 3.29
N GLY A 37 4.58 -34.72 2.18
CA GLY A 37 3.23 -35.27 2.05
C GLY A 37 2.12 -34.49 2.79
N THR A 38 2.47 -33.46 3.57
CA THR A 38 1.51 -32.59 4.26
C THR A 38 1.28 -31.31 3.47
N VAL A 39 0.01 -30.93 3.26
CA VAL A 39 -0.36 -29.68 2.57
C VAL A 39 -0.60 -28.58 3.60
N TYR A 40 0.20 -27.51 3.55
CA TYR A 40 0.07 -26.36 4.48
C TYR A 40 -0.71 -25.21 3.86
N PHE A 41 -0.56 -25.02 2.55
CA PHE A 41 -1.30 -24.06 1.75
C PHE A 41 -1.38 -24.55 0.31
N LYS A 42 -2.18 -23.88 -0.52
CA LYS A 42 -2.32 -24.18 -1.95
C LYS A 42 -1.87 -22.99 -2.78
N CYS A 43 -1.08 -23.27 -3.80
CA CYS A 43 -0.68 -22.31 -4.83
C CYS A 43 -1.54 -22.44 -6.09
N ARG A 44 -1.63 -21.36 -6.85
CA ARG A 44 -2.19 -21.32 -8.22
C ARG A 44 -1.34 -22.10 -9.21
N HIS A 45 -0.02 -22.15 -8.98
CA HIS A 45 0.92 -22.87 -9.81
C HIS A 45 1.61 -23.99 -9.01
N PRO A 46 1.85 -25.19 -9.60
CA PRO A 46 2.49 -26.32 -8.91
C PRO A 46 3.88 -26.03 -8.33
N THR A 47 4.55 -25.00 -8.86
CA THR A 47 5.86 -24.55 -8.37
C THR A 47 5.81 -23.16 -7.75
N GLY A 48 4.64 -22.56 -7.55
CA GLY A 48 4.55 -21.15 -7.15
C GLY A 48 4.89 -20.88 -5.68
N GLY A 49 4.99 -21.91 -4.86
CA GLY A 49 5.13 -21.84 -3.41
C GLY A 49 6.57 -21.96 -2.91
N SER A 50 6.85 -21.38 -1.74
CA SER A 50 8.09 -21.59 -0.99
C SER A 50 7.85 -21.48 0.51
N PHE A 51 8.62 -22.24 1.30
CA PHE A 51 8.79 -21.96 2.73
C PHE A 51 10.04 -21.10 2.95
N ILE A 52 9.87 -19.95 3.60
CA ILE A 52 10.95 -19.01 3.90
C ILE A 52 10.96 -18.62 5.38
N ARG A 53 12.13 -18.24 5.89
CA ARG A 53 12.26 -17.77 7.28
C ARG A 53 11.71 -16.35 7.41
N PRO A 54 10.98 -16.02 8.51
CA PRO A 54 10.42 -14.69 8.71
C PRO A 54 11.45 -13.54 8.58
N ASN A 55 12.68 -13.76 9.06
CA ASN A 55 13.76 -12.77 8.99
C ASN A 55 14.31 -12.51 7.57
N LYS A 56 13.86 -13.24 6.56
CA LYS A 56 14.19 -13.03 5.15
C LYS A 56 13.11 -12.26 4.40
N VAL A 57 12.04 -11.84 5.08
CA VAL A 57 10.89 -11.16 4.48
C VAL A 57 10.87 -9.71 4.91
N ASN A 58 10.62 -8.82 3.95
CA ASN A 58 10.25 -7.44 4.21
C ASN A 58 8.73 -7.31 4.13
N PHE A 59 8.08 -6.94 5.23
CA PHE A 59 6.63 -6.74 5.29
C PHE A 59 6.19 -5.35 4.83
N GLY A 60 7.14 -4.49 4.49
CA GLY A 60 6.90 -3.13 4.06
C GLY A 60 6.99 -2.10 5.17
N ILE A 61 6.61 -0.89 4.82
CA ILE A 61 6.59 0.29 5.69
C ILE A 61 5.22 0.96 5.61
N ASP A 62 4.93 1.84 6.55
CA ASP A 62 3.75 2.69 6.49
C ASP A 62 3.90 3.81 5.45
N PHE A 63 2.77 4.34 5.03
CA PHE A 63 2.69 5.42 4.04
C PHE A 63 3.56 6.63 4.40
N LEU A 64 3.50 7.10 5.65
CA LEU A 64 4.18 8.33 6.03
C LEU A 64 5.71 8.13 6.09
N THR A 65 6.17 6.97 6.55
CA THR A 65 7.58 6.59 6.47
C THR A 65 8.05 6.58 5.01
N ALA A 66 7.26 6.05 4.07
CA ALA A 66 7.61 6.07 2.65
C ALA A 66 7.68 7.50 2.08
N VAL A 67 6.73 8.37 2.45
CA VAL A 67 6.76 9.79 2.06
C VAL A 67 8.02 10.48 2.59
N LYS A 68 8.34 10.29 3.87
CA LYS A 68 9.55 10.89 4.48
C LYS A 68 10.80 10.42 3.76
N ASN A 69 10.97 9.11 3.58
CA ASN A 69 12.14 8.55 2.89
C ASN A 69 12.29 9.08 1.44
N ARG A 70 11.19 9.46 0.79
CA ARG A 70 11.18 9.85 -0.62
C ARG A 70 11.31 11.35 -0.86
N TYR A 71 10.79 12.16 0.05
CA TYR A 71 10.61 13.61 -0.14
C TYR A 71 11.33 14.46 0.90
N VAL A 72 11.78 13.86 2.00
CA VAL A 72 12.65 14.53 2.96
C VAL A 72 14.08 14.11 2.63
N LEU A 73 14.89 15.07 2.20
CA LEU A 73 16.32 14.88 2.13
C LEU A 73 16.82 14.91 3.58
N GLU A 74 17.50 13.85 4.02
CA GLU A 74 18.46 14.01 5.12
C GLU A 74 19.46 15.06 4.63
N ASP A 75 19.60 16.16 5.36
CA ASP A 75 20.56 17.20 5.00
C ASP A 75 21.92 16.51 4.80
N GLY A 76 22.47 16.61 3.58
CA GLY A 76 23.84 16.21 3.29
C GLY A 76 24.81 16.93 4.23
N PRO A 77 26.09 16.52 4.29
CA PRO A 77 27.04 17.06 5.27
C PRO A 77 26.98 18.59 5.27
N GLU A 78 26.68 19.12 6.45
CA GLU A 78 26.44 20.53 6.78
C GLU A 78 27.16 21.50 5.83
N GLU A 79 26.43 22.08 4.88
CA GLU A 79 26.89 23.32 4.25
C GLU A 79 26.73 24.45 5.26
N ASP A 80 27.86 24.80 5.89
CA ASP A 80 28.23 26.10 6.47
C ASP A 80 27.10 27.15 6.54
N GLY A 81 26.31 27.10 7.63
CA GLY A 81 25.06 27.83 7.72
C GLY A 81 24.72 28.30 9.14
N LYS A 82 25.54 29.21 9.68
CA LYS A 82 25.28 30.13 10.82
C LYS A 82 24.29 29.62 11.88
N GLU A 83 24.86 29.15 13.00
CA GLU A 83 24.15 28.95 14.27
C GLU A 83 23.22 30.14 14.61
N GLN A 84 21.90 29.94 14.50
CA GLN A 84 20.93 30.86 15.11
C GLN A 84 20.71 30.47 16.55
N VAL A 85 21.47 31.08 17.46
CA VAL A 85 21.21 30.98 18.89
C VAL A 85 19.95 31.79 19.21
N VAL A 86 18.84 31.11 19.47
CA VAL A 86 17.63 31.75 20.02
C VAL A 86 17.83 31.91 21.53
N ILE A 87 18.01 33.14 22.00
CA ILE A 87 18.17 33.45 23.43
C ILE A 87 16.78 33.54 24.08
N ILE A 88 16.37 32.51 24.81
CA ILE A 88 15.21 32.56 25.71
C ILE A 88 15.73 32.62 27.15
N GLY A 89 15.80 33.82 27.72
CA GLY A 89 16.12 34.06 29.14
C GLY A 89 17.50 33.54 29.57
N SER A 90 18.54 34.38 29.51
CA SER A 90 19.90 34.19 30.05
C SER A 90 20.63 32.84 29.83
N ARG A 91 20.05 31.91 29.08
CA ARG A 91 20.64 30.62 28.71
C ARG A 91 20.53 30.41 27.20
N PRO A 92 21.63 30.23 26.48
CA PRO A 92 21.58 29.78 25.10
C PRO A 92 21.00 28.35 25.07
N VAL A 93 20.00 28.13 24.22
CA VAL A 93 19.42 26.81 23.96
C VAL A 93 19.82 26.42 22.54
N GLU A 94 20.49 25.28 22.38
CA GLU A 94 20.83 24.71 21.08
C GLU A 94 19.55 24.16 20.42
N THR A 95 19.14 24.72 19.28
CA THR A 95 17.86 24.39 18.59
C THR A 95 18.01 23.40 17.43
N ILE A 96 19.15 22.72 17.31
CA ILE A 96 19.57 21.95 16.12
C ILE A 96 18.54 20.88 15.68
N GLY A 97 17.65 20.42 16.56
CA GLY A 97 16.53 19.52 16.20
C GLY A 97 15.22 20.19 15.78
N PHE A 98 14.90 21.39 16.28
CA PHE A 98 13.62 22.03 16.02
C PHE A 98 13.54 22.58 14.59
N ASP A 99 14.64 23.17 14.10
CA ASP A 99 14.68 23.80 12.79
C ASP A 99 14.56 22.75 11.66
N SER A 100 15.20 21.59 11.82
CA SER A 100 15.09 20.47 10.87
C SER A 100 13.66 19.90 10.83
N VAL A 101 13.03 19.67 11.99
CA VAL A 101 11.63 19.18 12.05
C VAL A 101 10.65 20.17 11.42
N VAL A 102 10.82 21.47 11.68
CA VAL A 102 9.99 22.52 11.07
C VAL A 102 10.19 22.57 9.56
N LYS A 103 11.44 22.45 9.07
CA LYS A 103 11.76 22.40 7.63
C LYS A 103 11.12 21.17 6.97
N GLN A 104 11.22 19.99 7.57
CA GLN A 104 10.59 18.76 7.08
C GLN A 104 9.07 18.90 7.01
N GLN A 105 8.43 19.37 8.07
CA GLN A 105 6.99 19.58 8.10
C GLN A 105 6.53 20.61 7.04
N SER A 106 7.31 21.68 6.84
CA SER A 106 7.07 22.67 5.79
C SER A 106 7.20 22.09 4.39
N GLN A 107 8.14 21.17 4.16
CA GLN A 107 8.27 20.46 2.88
C GLN A 107 7.07 19.53 2.62
N LEU A 108 6.75 18.67 3.60
CA LEU A 108 5.67 17.68 3.46
C LEU A 108 4.31 18.33 3.29
N SER A 109 4.05 19.45 4.00
CA SER A 109 2.78 20.16 3.88
C SER A 109 2.54 20.81 2.51
N LYS A 110 3.58 21.01 1.69
CA LYS A 110 3.45 21.55 0.32
C LYS A 110 3.16 20.47 -0.73
N LEU A 111 3.31 19.19 -0.39
CA LEU A 111 3.08 18.10 -1.33
C LEU A 111 1.61 18.05 -1.74
N GLN A 112 1.38 17.99 -3.04
CA GLN A 112 0.06 17.80 -3.65
C GLN A 112 0.04 16.52 -4.48
N ASP A 113 1.05 16.36 -5.33
CA ASP A 113 1.15 15.22 -6.24
C ASP A 113 2.39 14.41 -5.88
N ILE A 114 2.19 13.16 -5.48
CA ILE A 114 3.28 12.27 -5.04
C ILE A 114 3.23 10.91 -5.72
N SER A 115 4.40 10.29 -5.86
CA SER A 115 4.56 8.90 -6.24
C SER A 115 5.42 8.17 -5.22
N LEU A 116 4.81 7.14 -4.64
CA LEU A 116 5.41 6.15 -3.77
C LEU A 116 5.47 4.80 -4.48
N ARG A 117 5.56 4.80 -5.81
CA ARG A 117 5.67 3.59 -6.60
C ARG A 117 6.89 2.80 -6.16
N ASN A 118 6.70 1.50 -5.88
CA ASN A 118 7.80 0.61 -5.48
C ASN A 118 8.53 1.07 -4.18
N CYS A 119 7.79 1.65 -3.22
CA CYS A 119 8.33 2.04 -1.92
C CYS A 119 8.03 1.03 -0.79
N ALA A 120 7.50 -0.15 -1.13
CA ALA A 120 7.10 -1.18 -0.18
C ALA A 120 6.06 -0.70 0.85
N VAL A 121 5.17 0.20 0.45
CA VAL A 121 4.04 0.65 1.31
C VAL A 121 3.11 -0.53 1.55
N SER A 122 2.81 -0.81 2.82
CA SER A 122 1.97 -1.96 3.20
C SER A 122 0.76 -1.57 4.05
N CYS A 123 0.81 -0.41 4.72
CA CYS A 123 -0.24 0.06 5.62
C CYS A 123 -0.29 1.60 5.71
N ALA A 124 -1.37 2.11 6.31
CA ALA A 124 -1.56 3.55 6.53
C ALA A 124 -0.66 4.13 7.64
N GLY A 125 -0.34 3.33 8.66
CA GLY A 125 0.36 3.80 9.86
C GLY A 125 -0.57 4.41 10.90
N GLU A 126 -0.06 5.36 11.70
CA GLU A 126 -0.80 5.97 12.80
C GLU A 126 -1.96 6.85 12.30
N LYS A 127 -3.13 6.71 12.92
CA LYS A 127 -4.33 7.49 12.59
C LYS A 127 -4.09 8.99 12.80
N GLY A 128 -4.31 9.78 11.75
CA GLY A 128 -4.13 11.23 11.76
C GLY A 128 -2.71 11.69 11.44
N GLY A 129 -1.73 10.78 11.39
CA GLY A 129 -0.34 11.09 11.06
C GLY A 129 -0.21 11.64 9.64
N ILE A 130 -0.91 11.04 8.67
CA ILE A 130 -0.88 11.48 7.27
C ILE A 130 -1.53 12.85 7.14
N ALA A 131 -2.70 13.05 7.73
CA ALA A 131 -3.44 14.32 7.68
C ALA A 131 -2.63 15.50 8.27
N LYS A 132 -1.88 15.24 9.35
CA LYS A 132 -1.01 16.25 9.98
C LYS A 132 0.22 16.56 9.12
N ALA A 133 0.85 15.54 8.54
CA ALA A 133 2.09 15.70 7.81
C ALA A 133 1.88 16.26 6.38
N CYS A 134 0.87 15.75 5.68
CA CYS A 134 0.66 15.98 4.25
C CYS A 134 -0.80 16.38 3.94
N PRO A 135 -1.31 17.50 4.49
CA PRO A 135 -2.73 17.88 4.39
C PRO A 135 -3.20 18.21 2.96
N ASN A 136 -2.29 18.54 2.04
CA ASN A 136 -2.63 19.09 0.73
C ASN A 136 -2.51 18.08 -0.43
N ILE A 137 -2.26 16.80 -0.14
CA ILE A 137 -2.15 15.77 -1.17
C ILE A 137 -3.48 15.61 -1.92
N ARG A 138 -3.37 15.62 -3.26
CA ARG A 138 -4.45 15.44 -4.23
C ARG A 138 -4.23 14.24 -5.13
N LYS A 139 -2.99 13.93 -5.48
CA LYS A 139 -2.67 12.82 -6.38
C LYS A 139 -1.64 11.91 -5.75
N VAL A 140 -1.95 10.62 -5.70
CA VAL A 140 -1.10 9.61 -5.09
C VAL A 140 -0.93 8.43 -6.03
N ASP A 141 0.31 8.18 -6.42
CA ASP A 141 0.71 6.92 -7.05
C ASP A 141 1.29 5.96 -6.01
N LEU A 142 0.51 4.93 -5.68
CA LEU A 142 0.86 3.82 -4.79
C LEU A 142 1.06 2.52 -5.58
N SER A 143 1.33 2.59 -6.87
CA SER A 143 1.50 1.39 -7.69
C SER A 143 2.71 0.54 -7.26
N LYS A 144 2.64 -0.78 -7.49
CA LYS A 144 3.72 -1.73 -7.23
C LYS A 144 4.19 -1.69 -5.76
N ASN A 145 3.25 -1.81 -4.83
CA ASN A 145 3.50 -1.82 -3.39
C ASN A 145 3.01 -3.12 -2.75
N LEU A 146 2.93 -3.16 -1.41
CA LEU A 146 2.56 -4.33 -0.61
C LEU A 146 1.16 -4.20 0.01
N LEU A 147 0.32 -3.28 -0.50
CA LEU A 147 -1.05 -3.13 -0.03
C LEU A 147 -1.84 -4.39 -0.38
N SER A 148 -2.44 -5.01 0.65
CA SER A 148 -3.08 -6.33 0.51
C SER A 148 -4.58 -6.34 0.78
N SER A 149 -5.17 -5.20 1.16
CA SER A 149 -6.60 -5.02 1.42
C SER A 149 -7.06 -3.61 1.10
N TRP A 150 -8.33 -3.49 0.73
CA TRP A 150 -8.99 -2.20 0.56
C TRP A 150 -9.13 -1.41 1.87
N ASP A 151 -9.21 -2.08 3.02
CA ASP A 151 -9.27 -1.43 4.33
C ASP A 151 -8.06 -0.53 4.58
N GLU A 152 -6.85 -0.98 4.22
CA GLU A 152 -5.64 -0.15 4.33
C GLU A 152 -5.64 1.02 3.34
N VAL A 153 -6.15 0.82 2.13
CA VAL A 153 -6.32 1.90 1.15
C VAL A 153 -7.28 2.96 1.69
N ILE A 154 -8.38 2.55 2.31
CA ILE A 154 -9.35 3.44 2.94
C ILE A 154 -8.72 4.18 4.12
N HIS A 155 -7.94 3.51 4.97
CA HIS A 155 -7.25 4.17 6.08
C HIS A 155 -6.25 5.24 5.63
N ILE A 156 -5.63 5.08 4.46
CA ILE A 156 -4.79 6.12 3.84
C ILE A 156 -5.69 7.26 3.32
N ALA A 157 -6.72 6.92 2.54
CA ALA A 157 -7.56 7.90 1.86
C ALA A 157 -8.41 8.76 2.80
N ASP A 158 -8.91 8.20 3.91
CA ASP A 158 -9.68 8.94 4.94
C ASP A 158 -8.89 10.10 5.56
N GLN A 159 -7.56 10.01 5.52
CA GLN A 159 -6.67 11.06 6.01
C GLN A 159 -6.32 12.11 4.93
N LEU A 160 -6.63 11.84 3.65
CA LEU A 160 -6.33 12.67 2.49
C LEU A 160 -7.60 13.27 1.91
N ARG A 161 -8.14 14.30 2.59
CA ARG A 161 -9.45 14.89 2.27
C ARG A 161 -9.58 15.52 0.88
N HIS A 162 -8.46 15.78 0.20
CA HIS A 162 -8.41 16.37 -1.13
C HIS A 162 -7.96 15.38 -2.20
N LEU A 163 -7.92 14.07 -1.89
CA LEU A 163 -7.48 13.04 -2.83
C LEU A 163 -8.44 12.93 -4.02
N GLU A 164 -7.95 13.31 -5.20
CA GLU A 164 -8.65 13.30 -6.48
C GLU A 164 -8.17 12.14 -7.37
N ASP A 165 -6.87 11.84 -7.37
CA ASP A 165 -6.30 10.78 -8.21
C ASP A 165 -5.55 9.74 -7.37
N LEU A 166 -5.89 8.47 -7.54
CA LEU A 166 -5.27 7.37 -6.83
C LEU A 166 -4.90 6.23 -7.78
N ASN A 167 -3.61 5.92 -7.85
CA ASN A 167 -3.11 4.77 -8.59
C ASN A 167 -2.67 3.64 -7.64
N LEU A 168 -3.32 2.48 -7.76
CA LEU A 168 -3.07 1.28 -6.97
C LEU A 168 -2.59 0.11 -7.83
N SER A 169 -2.22 0.36 -9.08
CA SER A 169 -1.81 -0.67 -10.04
C SER A 169 -0.72 -1.58 -9.48
N GLU A 170 -0.70 -2.86 -9.87
CA GLU A 170 0.31 -3.83 -9.43
C GLU A 170 0.35 -4.07 -7.89
N ASN A 171 -0.77 -3.85 -7.18
CA ASN A 171 -0.96 -4.35 -5.80
C ASN A 171 -1.91 -5.56 -5.80
N LYS A 172 -1.75 -6.46 -4.82
CA LYS A 172 -2.62 -7.64 -4.63
C LYS A 172 -3.71 -7.38 -3.59
N LEU A 173 -4.65 -6.51 -3.95
CA LEU A 173 -5.73 -6.09 -3.04
C LEU A 173 -6.78 -7.19 -2.88
N ARG A 174 -7.04 -7.60 -1.63
CA ARG A 174 -8.23 -8.38 -1.30
C ARG A 174 -9.43 -7.46 -1.18
N CYS A 175 -10.56 -7.91 -1.74
CA CYS A 175 -11.84 -7.23 -1.59
C CYS A 175 -12.17 -7.01 -0.09
N PRO A 176 -12.85 -5.91 0.30
CA PRO A 176 -13.22 -5.67 1.69
C PRO A 176 -13.96 -6.89 2.27
N SER A 177 -13.70 -7.25 3.52
CA SER A 177 -14.32 -8.45 4.11
C SER A 177 -15.77 -8.20 4.61
N GLY A 178 -16.25 -6.95 4.55
CA GLY A 178 -17.58 -6.56 5.03
C GLY A 178 -18.66 -6.55 3.95
N SER A 179 -19.89 -6.92 4.36
CA SER A 179 -21.13 -6.68 3.60
C SER A 179 -21.62 -5.22 3.70
N ALA A 180 -20.99 -4.42 4.55
CA ALA A 180 -21.32 -3.01 4.71
C ALA A 180 -20.82 -2.22 3.49
N PRO A 181 -21.65 -1.33 2.93
CA PRO A 181 -21.20 -0.38 1.92
C PRO A 181 -19.97 0.38 2.42
N LEU A 182 -18.96 0.53 1.57
CA LEU A 182 -17.82 1.41 1.81
C LEU A 182 -18.23 2.88 1.66
N THR A 183 -19.31 3.31 2.32
CA THR A 183 -19.97 4.59 2.01
C THR A 183 -19.05 5.77 2.28
N GLY A 184 -18.67 6.47 1.22
CA GLY A 184 -18.14 7.84 1.27
C GLY A 184 -16.65 7.99 1.62
N ALA A 185 -15.88 6.90 1.72
CA ALA A 185 -14.45 6.97 2.03
C ALA A 185 -13.67 7.82 1.00
N PHE A 186 -14.09 7.79 -0.26
CA PHE A 186 -13.44 8.50 -1.37
C PHE A 186 -14.34 9.61 -1.92
N SER A 187 -14.70 10.57 -1.06
CA SER A 187 -15.67 11.62 -1.39
C SER A 187 -15.24 12.59 -2.50
N ALA A 188 -13.93 12.71 -2.76
CA ALA A 188 -13.36 13.60 -3.77
C ALA A 188 -12.64 12.88 -4.92
N LEU A 189 -12.60 11.53 -4.89
CA LEU A 189 -11.79 10.76 -5.83
C LEU A 189 -12.47 10.70 -7.21
N LYS A 190 -11.78 11.23 -8.22
CA LYS A 190 -12.21 11.30 -9.61
C LYS A 190 -11.53 10.26 -10.48
N VAL A 191 -10.26 9.95 -10.20
CA VAL A 191 -9.47 9.02 -11.00
C VAL A 191 -8.98 7.86 -10.14
N LEU A 192 -9.32 6.64 -10.54
CA LEU A 192 -8.87 5.40 -9.90
C LEU A 192 -8.21 4.48 -10.93
N VAL A 193 -6.95 4.13 -10.67
CA VAL A 193 -6.16 3.23 -11.55
C VAL A 193 -5.88 1.92 -10.82
N LEU A 194 -6.39 0.81 -11.36
CA LEU A 194 -6.30 -0.55 -10.80
C LEU A 194 -5.71 -1.54 -11.80
N ASN A 195 -4.80 -1.10 -12.66
CA ASN A 195 -4.19 -1.95 -13.68
C ASN A 195 -3.36 -3.08 -13.03
N ARG A 196 -3.41 -4.29 -13.59
CA ARG A 196 -2.61 -5.44 -13.12
C ARG A 196 -2.76 -5.74 -11.62
N THR A 197 -3.95 -5.58 -11.07
CA THR A 197 -4.27 -5.92 -9.66
C THR A 197 -4.89 -7.31 -9.54
N GLY A 198 -5.38 -7.87 -10.64
CA GLY A 198 -6.14 -9.12 -10.66
C GLY A 198 -7.57 -8.97 -10.12
N ILE A 199 -8.06 -7.73 -10.03
CA ILE A 199 -9.43 -7.42 -9.58
C ILE A 199 -10.45 -7.94 -10.59
N THR A 200 -11.53 -8.54 -10.10
CA THR A 200 -12.66 -9.01 -10.90
C THR A 200 -13.73 -7.93 -11.06
N TRP A 201 -14.61 -8.06 -12.06
CA TRP A 201 -15.70 -7.09 -12.26
C TRP A 201 -16.65 -6.99 -11.05
N ALA A 202 -16.95 -8.11 -10.38
CA ALA A 202 -17.78 -8.11 -9.19
C ALA A 202 -17.13 -7.28 -8.04
N GLU A 203 -15.82 -7.36 -7.90
CA GLU A 203 -15.07 -6.58 -6.92
C GLU A 203 -15.01 -5.09 -7.30
N VAL A 204 -14.88 -4.77 -8.59
CA VAL A 204 -14.97 -3.40 -9.10
C VAL A 204 -16.31 -2.76 -8.71
N LEU A 205 -17.43 -3.44 -8.95
CA LEU A 205 -18.77 -2.92 -8.59
C LEU A 205 -18.90 -2.65 -7.09
N ARG A 206 -18.31 -3.51 -6.25
CA ARG A 206 -18.28 -3.29 -4.81
C ARG A 206 -17.45 -2.06 -4.42
N CYS A 207 -16.29 -1.86 -5.04
CA CYS A 207 -15.41 -0.73 -4.74
C CYS A 207 -15.95 0.59 -5.30
N ALA A 208 -16.67 0.55 -6.42
CA ALA A 208 -17.32 1.71 -7.01
C ALA A 208 -18.31 2.39 -6.04
N SER A 209 -18.97 1.62 -5.16
CA SER A 209 -19.84 2.17 -4.11
C SER A 209 -19.11 3.11 -3.14
N ALA A 210 -17.78 3.05 -3.08
CA ALA A 210 -16.96 3.89 -2.22
C ALA A 210 -16.58 5.24 -2.83
N CYS A 211 -16.72 5.38 -4.15
CA CYS A 211 -16.22 6.52 -4.94
C CYS A 211 -17.40 7.18 -5.67
N PRO A 212 -18.25 7.98 -4.99
CA PRO A 212 -19.49 8.49 -5.57
C PRO A 212 -19.30 9.51 -6.70
N VAL A 213 -18.10 10.10 -6.82
CA VAL A 213 -17.76 11.14 -7.82
C VAL A 213 -16.70 10.66 -8.82
N LEU A 214 -16.53 9.33 -8.96
CA LEU A 214 -15.52 8.77 -9.86
C LEU A 214 -15.85 9.10 -11.33
N GLU A 215 -14.90 9.70 -12.02
CA GLU A 215 -15.01 10.12 -13.43
C GLU A 215 -14.24 9.15 -14.34
N GLU A 216 -13.09 8.65 -13.89
CA GLU A 216 -12.21 7.78 -14.68
C GLU A 216 -11.78 6.53 -13.90
N LEU A 217 -11.92 5.37 -14.54
CA LEU A 217 -11.53 4.07 -14.00
C LEU A 217 -10.68 3.29 -15.00
N TYR A 218 -9.48 2.92 -14.60
CA TYR A 218 -8.53 2.18 -15.44
C TYR A 218 -8.34 0.75 -14.90
N LEU A 219 -8.61 -0.25 -15.73
CA LEU A 219 -8.62 -1.69 -15.37
C LEU A 219 -7.76 -2.56 -16.30
N GLU A 220 -6.73 -1.98 -16.91
CA GLU A 220 -5.91 -2.68 -17.90
C GLU A 220 -5.21 -3.92 -17.31
N SER A 221 -5.14 -4.99 -18.10
CA SER A 221 -4.40 -6.21 -17.75
C SER A 221 -4.86 -6.88 -16.43
N ASN A 222 -6.18 -6.94 -16.19
CA ASN A 222 -6.81 -7.66 -15.07
C ASN A 222 -7.54 -8.95 -15.48
N ASP A 223 -7.44 -9.36 -16.75
CA ASP A 223 -8.14 -10.53 -17.30
C ASP A 223 -9.66 -10.54 -17.02
N ILE A 224 -10.28 -9.35 -16.98
CA ILE A 224 -11.73 -9.20 -16.71
C ILE A 224 -12.51 -9.72 -17.91
N VAL A 225 -13.25 -10.81 -17.71
CA VAL A 225 -14.19 -11.35 -18.68
C VAL A 225 -15.58 -10.76 -18.40
N ILE A 226 -16.13 -10.01 -19.36
CA ILE A 226 -17.52 -9.56 -19.32
C ILE A 226 -18.37 -10.69 -19.90
N SER A 227 -19.01 -11.50 -19.06
CA SER A 227 -19.97 -12.49 -19.53
C SER A 227 -21.36 -11.86 -19.64
N GLU A 228 -21.83 -11.56 -20.85
CA GLU A 228 -23.25 -11.32 -21.11
C GLU A 228 -23.99 -12.67 -21.07
N SER A 229 -24.57 -13.02 -19.93
CA SER A 229 -25.53 -14.14 -19.85
C SER A 229 -26.91 -13.60 -19.54
N GLY A 230 -27.46 -12.85 -20.51
CA GLY A 230 -28.89 -12.60 -20.65
C GLY A 230 -29.49 -13.61 -21.62
N HIS A 231 -29.59 -14.89 -21.23
CA HIS A 231 -30.49 -15.80 -21.94
C HIS A 231 -31.92 -15.38 -21.59
N LEU A 232 -32.49 -14.48 -22.39
CA LEU A 232 -33.93 -14.40 -22.59
C LEU A 232 -34.38 -15.73 -23.18
N SER A 233 -34.74 -16.66 -22.30
CA SER A 233 -35.56 -17.81 -22.65
C SER A 233 -36.92 -17.26 -23.02
N THR A 234 -37.11 -16.98 -24.31
CA THR A 234 -38.43 -16.85 -24.90
C THR A 234 -38.86 -18.24 -25.33
N SER A 235 -39.88 -18.76 -24.65
CA SER A 235 -40.71 -19.87 -25.10
C SER A 235 -42.11 -19.60 -24.58
#